data_AF-A0A0W7THT4-F1
#
_entry.id   AF-A0A0W7THT4-F1
#
_cell.length_a   1.000
_cell.length_b   1.000
_cell.length_c   1.000
_cell.angle_alpha   90.00
_cell.angle_beta   90.00
_cell.angle_gamma   90.00
#
_symmetry.space_group_name_H-M   'P 1'
#
loop_
_entity.id
_entity.type
_entity.pdbx_description
1 polymer ?
#
loop_
_entity_poly.entity_id
_entity_poly.type
_entity_poly.pdbx_seq_one_letter_code
_entity_poly.pdbx_strand_id
1 'polypeptide(L)'
;MVAGIRSSLSMADVDGMIAEMKEALCPEVSAEEVGKDTYRIHTGYFFQDGDELYIVLRRGENGWVLTDNGHTVMWLSYEDFELTESQMSALTRTPPCSYARYDGGCIWVPIGETDAGGAIRSIVQVILGAADLLYLNRRNARIMPS
;
A
#
# COMPACT_ATOMS: atom_id res chain seq x y z
N MET A 1 -47.95 -19.53 4.50
CA MET A 1 -47.50 -19.34 3.11
C MET A 1 -46.76 -18.01 3.06
N VAL A 2 -45.42 -18.03 3.09
CA VAL A 2 -44.59 -16.84 2.85
C VAL A 2 -43.53 -17.27 1.84
N ALA A 3 -43.79 -16.99 0.58
CA ALA A 3 -42.79 -17.05 -0.48
C ALA A 3 -42.06 -15.70 -0.46
N GLY A 4 -40.87 -15.68 0.14
CA GLY A 4 -39.96 -14.54 0.15
C GLY A 4 -38.80 -14.82 -0.79
N ILE A 5 -38.80 -14.11 -1.91
CA ILE A 5 -37.92 -14.19 -3.08
C ILE A 5 -36.43 -14.29 -2.70
N ARG A 6 -35.78 -15.40 -3.05
CA ARG A 6 -34.33 -15.40 -3.26
C ARG A 6 -34.10 -14.80 -4.65
N SER A 7 -33.71 -13.53 -4.70
CA SER A 7 -33.21 -12.91 -5.93
C SER A 7 -31.94 -13.65 -6.34
N SER A 8 -32.01 -14.52 -7.34
CA SER A 8 -30.82 -15.13 -7.93
C SER A 8 -30.17 -14.07 -8.81
N LEU A 9 -28.98 -13.59 -8.41
CA LEU A 9 -28.13 -12.77 -9.27
C LEU A 9 -27.90 -13.52 -10.60
N SER A 10 -28.15 -12.84 -11.71
CA SER A 10 -27.85 -13.38 -13.04
C SER A 10 -26.35 -13.27 -13.32
N MET A 11 -25.84 -14.06 -14.27
CA MET A 11 -24.43 -13.95 -14.69
C MET A 11 -24.11 -12.54 -15.22
N ALA A 12 -25.09 -11.87 -15.84
CA ALA A 12 -24.94 -10.49 -16.32
C ALA A 12 -24.78 -9.47 -15.18
N ASP A 13 -25.45 -9.69 -14.05
CA ASP A 13 -25.27 -8.84 -12.85
C ASP A 13 -23.84 -9.03 -12.28
N VAL A 14 -23.36 -10.27 -12.27
CA VAL A 14 -21.99 -10.59 -11.83
C VAL A 14 -20.95 -9.97 -12.77
N ASP A 15 -21.16 -10.04 -14.08
CA ASP A 15 -20.25 -9.44 -15.07
C ASP A 15 -20.22 -7.92 -14.97
N GLY A 16 -21.38 -7.29 -14.72
CA GLY A 16 -21.49 -5.85 -14.45
C GLY A 16 -20.73 -5.45 -13.19
N MET A 17 -20.94 -6.17 -12.09
CA MET A 17 -20.19 -5.96 -10.84
C MET A 17 -18.67 -6.15 -11.04
N ILE A 18 -18.24 -7.16 -11.81
CA ILE A 18 -16.82 -7.38 -12.11
C ILE A 18 -16.23 -6.22 -12.92
N ALA A 19 -17.00 -5.64 -13.85
CA ALA A 19 -16.56 -4.49 -14.62
C ALA A 19 -16.38 -3.25 -13.72
N GLU A 20 -17.37 -2.97 -12.86
CA GLU A 20 -17.29 -1.88 -11.86
C GLU A 20 -16.12 -2.08 -10.89
N MET A 21 -15.88 -3.31 -10.43
CA MET A 21 -14.72 -3.65 -9.60
C MET A 21 -13.42 -3.42 -10.35
N LYS A 22 -13.31 -3.80 -11.63
CA LYS A 22 -12.09 -3.56 -12.42
C LYS A 22 -11.82 -2.08 -12.63
N GLU A 23 -12.86 -1.29 -12.89
CA GLU A 23 -12.76 0.17 -13.01
C GLU A 23 -12.28 0.80 -11.70
N ALA A 24 -12.81 0.35 -10.56
CA ALA A 24 -12.39 0.81 -9.23
C ALA A 24 -11.00 0.30 -8.80
N LEU A 25 -10.60 -0.91 -9.22
CA LEU A 25 -9.36 -1.58 -8.81
C LEU A 25 -8.16 -1.30 -9.74
N CYS A 26 -8.39 -0.71 -10.90
CA CYS A 26 -7.33 -0.28 -11.82
C CYS A 26 -7.16 1.24 -11.74
N PRO A 27 -6.61 1.79 -10.64
CA PRO A 27 -6.22 3.19 -10.65
C PRO A 27 -5.24 3.42 -11.80
N GLU A 28 -5.35 4.55 -12.48
CA GLU A 28 -4.38 4.99 -13.47
C GLU A 28 -3.02 5.16 -12.79
N VAL A 29 -2.20 4.11 -12.83
CA VAL A 29 -0.82 4.21 -12.39
C VAL A 29 -0.10 5.09 -13.39
N SER A 30 0.35 6.25 -12.94
CA SER A 30 1.10 7.20 -13.75
C SER A 30 2.45 7.49 -13.10
N ALA A 31 3.37 8.04 -13.90
CA ALA A 31 4.70 8.37 -13.44
C ALA A 31 5.07 9.78 -13.88
N GLU A 32 5.64 10.56 -12.97
CA GLU A 32 6.19 11.89 -13.20
C GLU A 32 7.71 11.85 -12.98
N GLU A 33 8.51 12.33 -13.94
CA GLU A 33 9.95 12.45 -13.74
C GLU A 33 10.26 13.62 -12.78
N VAL A 34 10.88 13.32 -11.64
CA VAL A 34 11.24 14.30 -10.60
C VAL A 34 12.75 14.53 -10.49
N GLY A 35 13.52 13.80 -11.30
CA GLY A 35 14.96 13.92 -11.41
C GLY A 35 15.53 12.87 -12.37
N LYS A 36 16.84 12.96 -12.64
CA LYS A 36 17.49 12.00 -13.54
C LYS A 36 17.27 10.57 -13.06
N ASP A 37 16.70 9.74 -13.93
CA ASP A 37 16.39 8.34 -13.65
C ASP A 37 15.59 8.14 -12.34
N THR A 38 14.72 9.11 -12.02
CA THR A 38 13.92 9.15 -10.79
C THR A 38 12.51 9.63 -11.11
N TYR A 39 11.53 8.78 -10.83
CA TYR A 39 10.13 9.00 -11.16
C TYR A 39 9.27 8.86 -9.92
N ARG A 40 8.43 9.86 -9.69
CA ARG A 40 7.31 9.79 -8.77
C ARG A 40 6.25 8.87 -9.36
N ILE A 41 5.83 7.86 -8.62
CA ILE A 41 4.77 6.94 -9.05
C ILE A 41 3.48 7.31 -8.34
N HIS A 42 2.46 7.67 -9.12
CA HIS A 42 1.11 7.89 -8.63
C HIS A 42 0.34 6.59 -8.74
N THR A 43 -0.28 6.19 -7.65
CA THR A 43 -0.93 4.87 -7.55
C THR A 43 -2.42 4.98 -7.27
N GLY A 44 -2.92 6.18 -6.94
CA GLY A 44 -4.30 6.36 -6.50
C GLY A 44 -4.62 5.71 -5.15
N TYR A 45 -3.62 5.25 -4.41
CA TYR A 45 -3.76 4.84 -3.02
C TYR A 45 -3.40 6.00 -2.11
N PHE A 46 -4.16 6.13 -1.03
CA PHE A 46 -4.07 7.23 -0.09
C PHE A 46 -4.03 6.69 1.34
N PHE A 47 -3.39 7.43 2.22
CA PHE A 47 -3.57 7.34 3.65
C PHE A 47 -4.99 7.79 4.05
N GLN A 48 -5.39 7.51 5.29
CA GLN A 48 -6.75 7.77 5.77
C GLN A 48 -7.08 9.27 5.89
N ASP A 49 -6.07 10.13 5.98
CA ASP A 49 -6.18 11.58 5.98
C ASP A 49 -6.29 12.18 4.56
N GLY A 50 -6.14 11.35 3.52
CA GLY A 50 -6.22 11.75 2.12
C GLY A 50 -4.86 12.00 1.45
N ASP A 51 -3.74 11.81 2.15
CA ASP A 51 -2.40 11.97 1.55
C ASP A 51 -2.09 10.80 0.60
N GLU A 52 -1.66 11.08 -0.63
CA GLU A 52 -1.28 10.02 -1.58
C GLU A 52 -0.01 9.31 -1.10
N LEU A 53 0.02 7.97 -1.24
CA LEU A 53 1.18 7.18 -0.87
C LEU A 53 2.44 7.67 -1.60
N TYR A 54 3.49 7.96 -0.84
CA TYR A 54 4.72 8.46 -1.41
C TYR A 54 5.59 7.33 -1.95
N ILE A 55 5.57 7.11 -3.28
CA ILE A 55 6.34 6.06 -3.94
C ILE A 55 7.22 6.66 -5.06
N VAL A 56 8.47 6.22 -5.12
CA VAL A 56 9.48 6.65 -6.10
C VAL A 56 10.11 5.44 -6.75
N LEU A 57 10.13 5.44 -8.09
CA LEU A 57 10.94 4.54 -8.90
C LEU A 57 12.25 5.24 -9.22
N ARG A 58 13.39 4.63 -8.87
CA ARG A 58 14.69 5.20 -9.21
C ARG A 58 15.71 4.15 -9.62
N ARG A 59 16.78 4.60 -10.29
CA ARG A 59 17.94 3.76 -10.54
C ARG A 59 18.74 3.56 -9.24
N GLY A 60 18.92 2.31 -8.84
CA GLY A 60 19.86 1.87 -7.82
C GLY A 60 21.07 1.16 -8.42
N GLU A 61 21.98 0.70 -7.57
CA GLU A 61 23.22 0.04 -7.99
C GLU A 61 22.97 -1.23 -8.82
N ASN A 62 21.95 -2.01 -8.42
CA ASN A 62 21.62 -3.30 -9.03
C ASN A 62 20.39 -3.25 -9.95
N GLY A 63 20.02 -2.08 -10.45
CA GLY A 63 18.87 -1.89 -11.34
C GLY A 63 17.81 -0.95 -10.76
N TRP A 64 16.56 -1.10 -11.21
CA TRP A 64 15.46 -0.25 -10.76
C TRP A 64 14.93 -0.70 -9.39
N VAL A 65 14.58 0.28 -8.55
CA VAL A 65 14.03 0.06 -7.22
C VAL A 65 12.85 0.98 -6.97
N LEU A 66 11.80 0.45 -6.35
CA LEU A 66 10.74 1.27 -5.73
C LEU A 66 11.11 1.56 -4.29
N THR A 67 10.84 2.79 -3.84
CA THR A 67 11.06 3.20 -2.46
C THR A 67 10.07 4.27 -2.05
N ASP A 68 9.81 4.39 -0.76
CA ASP A 68 9.05 5.50 -0.20
C ASP A 68 9.94 6.68 0.21
N ASN A 69 11.27 6.57 0.07
CA ASN A 69 12.24 7.56 0.56
C ASN A 69 12.01 7.98 2.03
N GLY A 70 11.47 7.08 2.86
CA GLY A 70 11.18 7.33 4.27
C GLY A 70 9.98 8.23 4.54
N HIS A 71 9.18 8.56 3.53
CA HIS A 71 7.96 9.34 3.71
C HIS A 71 6.91 8.62 4.55
N THR A 72 6.88 7.28 4.58
CA THR A 72 5.96 6.57 5.47
C THR A 72 6.31 6.85 6.93
N VAL A 73 7.59 6.77 7.28
CA VAL A 73 8.06 7.06 8.65
C VAL A 73 7.81 8.53 9.00
N MET A 74 8.05 9.45 8.05
CA MET A 74 7.73 10.86 8.22
C MET A 74 6.23 11.08 8.47
N TRP A 75 5.37 10.46 7.68
CA TRP A 75 3.91 10.55 7.84
C TRP A 75 3.45 10.03 9.22
N LEU A 76 3.95 8.88 9.67
CA LEU A 76 3.65 8.33 10.99
C LEU A 76 4.09 9.26 12.13
N SER A 77 5.22 9.96 11.96
CA SER A 77 5.72 10.89 12.98
C SER A 77 4.82 12.11 13.20
N TYR A 78 4.11 12.58 12.16
CA TYR A 78 3.11 13.64 12.33
C TYR A 78 1.88 13.18 13.12
N GLU A 79 1.69 11.87 13.22
CA GLU A 79 0.59 11.23 13.93
C GLU A 79 1.01 10.78 15.35
N ASP A 80 2.16 11.26 15.84
CA ASP A 80 2.81 10.90 17.11
C ASP A 80 2.98 9.38 17.28
N PHE A 81 3.26 8.69 16.17
CA PHE A 81 3.36 7.24 16.14
C PHE A 81 4.66 6.78 15.51
N GLU A 82 5.30 5.82 16.17
CA GLU A 82 6.55 5.24 15.73
C GLU A 82 6.40 3.73 15.62
N LEU A 83 6.80 3.18 14.47
CA LEU A 83 6.95 1.74 14.29
C LEU A 83 8.38 1.35 14.61
N THR A 84 8.54 0.29 15.40
CA THR A 84 9.85 -0.32 15.61
C THR A 84 10.32 -0.99 14.33
N GLU A 85 11.64 -1.16 14.18
CA GLU A 85 12.20 -1.96 13.07
C GLU A 85 11.63 -3.38 13.03
N SER A 86 11.33 -3.97 14.19
CA SER A 86 10.73 -5.29 14.28
C SER A 86 9.30 -5.33 13.75
N GLN A 87 8.49 -4.29 13.99
CA GLN A 87 7.14 -4.17 13.45
C GLN A 87 7.19 -3.97 11.93
N MET A 88 8.08 -3.10 11.43
CA MET A 88 8.29 -2.93 9.99
C MET A 88 8.78 -4.22 9.32
N SER A 89 9.75 -4.91 9.93
CA SER A 89 10.23 -6.19 9.42
C SER A 89 9.15 -7.28 9.44
N ALA A 90 8.22 -7.24 10.40
CA ALA A 90 7.09 -8.16 10.41
C ALA A 90 6.13 -7.91 9.23
N LEU A 91 5.87 -6.65 8.89
CA LEU A 91 5.05 -6.29 7.72
C LEU A 91 5.65 -6.81 6.42
N THR A 92 6.97 -6.67 6.24
CA THR A 92 7.66 -7.12 5.01
C THR A 92 7.78 -8.64 4.88
N ARG A 93 7.52 -9.40 5.96
CA ARG A 93 7.55 -10.87 5.95
C ARG A 93 6.22 -11.50 5.55
N THR A 94 5.17 -10.72 5.35
CA THR A 94 3.89 -11.24 4.87
C THR A 94 4.00 -11.59 3.38
N PRO A 95 3.37 -12.68 2.89
CA PRO A 95 3.47 -13.09 1.48
C PRO A 95 3.25 -11.98 0.43
N PRO A 96 2.24 -11.08 0.54
CA PRO A 96 2.06 -10.00 -0.44
C PRO A 96 3.20 -8.96 -0.42
N CYS A 97 3.95 -8.88 0.68
CA CYS A 97 5.01 -7.91 0.91
C CYS A 97 6.42 -8.50 0.77
N SER A 98 6.54 -9.77 0.35
CA SER A 98 7.77 -10.55 0.45
C SER A 98 8.99 -9.99 -0.30
N TYR A 99 8.78 -9.09 -1.27
CA TYR A 99 9.86 -8.40 -1.99
C TYR A 99 10.31 -7.10 -1.33
N ALA A 100 9.56 -6.61 -0.34
CA ALA A 100 9.87 -5.39 0.36
C ALA A 100 10.91 -5.62 1.46
N ARG A 101 11.74 -4.60 1.65
CA ARG A 101 12.78 -4.52 2.66
C ARG A 101 12.58 -3.20 3.39
N TYR A 102 12.86 -3.20 4.68
CA TYR A 102 12.88 -1.97 5.48
C TYR A 102 14.28 -1.82 6.03
N ASP A 103 14.92 -0.68 5.71
CA ASP A 103 16.26 -0.34 6.16
C ASP A 103 16.44 1.18 6.20
N GLY A 104 17.09 1.67 7.26
CA GLY A 104 17.38 3.10 7.42
C GLY A 104 16.15 4.03 7.36
N GLY A 105 14.99 3.58 7.86
CA GLY A 105 13.75 4.36 7.80
C GLY A 105 13.04 4.35 6.45
N CYS A 106 13.55 3.61 5.46
CA CYS A 106 13.00 3.56 4.11
C CYS A 106 12.52 2.15 3.75
N ILE A 107 11.44 2.07 2.97
CA ILE A 107 10.97 0.84 2.34
C ILE A 107 11.61 0.74 0.96
N TRP A 108 12.05 -0.46 0.58
CA TRP A 108 12.70 -0.75 -0.69
C TRP A 108 12.11 -2.00 -1.34
N VAL A 109 11.83 -1.95 -2.64
CA VAL A 109 11.44 -3.13 -3.43
C VAL A 109 12.24 -3.17 -4.74
N PRO A 110 13.24 -4.07 -4.85
CA PRO A 110 14.00 -4.23 -6.08
C PRO A 110 13.14 -4.85 -7.20
N ILE A 111 13.09 -4.21 -8.38
CA ILE A 111 12.38 -4.77 -9.55
C ILE A 111 13.12 -5.99 -10.15
N GLY A 112 14.37 -6.24 -9.75
CA GLY A 112 15.08 -7.47 -10.16
C GLY A 112 14.55 -8.75 -9.53
N GLU A 113 13.84 -8.64 -8.39
CA GLU A 113 13.36 -9.79 -7.62
C GLU A 113 11.91 -10.18 -7.94
N THR A 114 11.18 -9.32 -8.67
CA THR A 114 9.78 -9.50 -9.07
C THR A 114 9.43 -8.58 -10.24
N ASP A 115 8.35 -8.83 -10.98
CA ASP A 115 7.91 -7.88 -12.00
C ASP A 115 7.44 -6.53 -11.39
N ALA A 116 7.31 -5.49 -12.21
CA ALA A 116 6.90 -4.16 -11.74
C ALA A 116 5.54 -4.18 -11.01
N GLY A 117 4.63 -5.07 -11.42
CA GLY A 117 3.33 -5.26 -10.77
C GLY A 117 3.45 -5.89 -9.39
N GLY A 118 4.33 -6.88 -9.23
CA GLY A 118 4.68 -7.46 -7.94
C GLY A 118 5.33 -6.42 -7.04
N ALA A 119 6.26 -5.62 -7.58
CA ALA A 119 6.96 -4.61 -6.83
C ALA A 119 6.01 -3.53 -6.28
N ILE A 120 5.13 -3.00 -7.13
CA ILE A 120 4.17 -1.96 -6.72
C ILE A 120 3.16 -2.50 -5.71
N ARG A 121 2.66 -3.73 -5.90
CA ARG A 121 1.78 -4.37 -4.91
C ARG A 121 2.47 -4.52 -3.56
N SER A 122 3.73 -4.98 -3.54
CA SER A 122 4.45 -5.16 -2.28
C SER A 122 4.67 -3.85 -1.54
N ILE A 123 5.11 -2.78 -2.21
CA ILE A 123 5.34 -1.50 -1.51
C ILE A 123 4.03 -0.87 -1.01
N VAL A 124 2.96 -0.87 -1.83
CA VAL A 124 1.65 -0.36 -1.41
C VAL A 124 1.14 -1.11 -0.18
N GLN A 125 1.24 -2.45 -0.16
CA GLN A 125 0.77 -3.26 0.96
C GLN A 125 1.57 -3.03 2.25
N VAL A 126 2.89 -2.81 2.16
CA VAL A 126 3.70 -2.45 3.35
C VAL A 126 3.29 -1.09 3.90
N ILE A 127 3.14 -0.08 3.03
CA ILE A 127 2.77 1.28 3.44
C ILE A 127 1.37 1.29 4.09
N LEU A 128 0.37 0.66 3.45
CA LEU A 128 -0.97 0.55 4.01
C LEU A 128 -0.99 -0.25 5.31
N GLY A 129 -0.21 -1.34 5.40
CA GLY A 129 -0.07 -2.11 6.64
C GLY A 129 0.53 -1.30 7.79
N ALA A 130 1.47 -0.39 7.51
CA ALA A 130 1.99 0.54 8.51
C ALA A 130 0.91 1.52 8.99
N ALA A 131 0.09 2.04 8.09
CA ALA A 131 -1.06 2.89 8.43
C ALA A 131 -2.14 2.15 9.25
N ASP A 132 -2.38 0.88 8.95
CA ASP A 132 -3.30 0.04 9.74
C ASP A 132 -2.81 -0.15 11.18
N LEU A 133 -1.51 -0.30 11.40
CA LEU A 133 -0.93 -0.41 12.74
C LEU A 133 -1.13 0.87 13.57
N LEU A 134 -0.99 2.05 12.97
CA LEU A 134 -1.33 3.32 13.60
C LEU A 134 -2.80 3.31 14.07
N TYR A 135 -3.72 2.90 13.19
CA TYR A 135 -5.14 2.88 13.51
C TYR A 135 -5.48 1.89 14.63
N LEU A 136 -4.89 0.69 14.60
CA LEU A 136 -5.05 -0.31 15.65
C LEU A 136 -4.56 0.21 17.01
N ASN A 137 -3.45 0.95 17.03
CA ASN A 137 -2.94 1.58 18.25
C ASN A 137 -3.94 2.60 18.82
N ARG A 138 -4.46 3.51 17.98
CA ARG A 138 -5.47 4.50 18.37
C ARG A 138 -6.74 3.87 18.93
N ARG A 139 -7.19 2.76 18.36
CA ARG A 139 -8.36 2.03 18.84
C ARG A 139 -8.13 1.41 20.22
N ASN A 140 -6.95 0.85 20.46
CA ASN A 140 -6.58 0.27 21.76
C ASN A 140 -6.47 1.34 22.85
N ALA A 141 -5.91 2.51 22.53
CA ALA A 141 -5.83 3.65 23.44
C ALA A 141 -7.21 4.16 23.89
N ARG A 142 -8.27 3.98 23.08
CA ARG A 142 -9.65 4.38 23.43
C ARG A 142 -10.39 3.38 24.31
N ILE A 143 -9.94 2.13 24.41
CA ILE A 143 -10.66 1.06 25.15
C ILE A 143 -10.16 0.92 26.60
N MET A 144 -8.97 1.44 26.94
CA MET A 144 -8.46 1.45 28.30
C MET A 144 -8.64 2.83 28.94
N PRO A 145 -9.64 3.05 29.82
CA PRO A 145 -9.65 4.23 30.67
C PRO A 145 -8.54 4.12 31.72
N SER A 146 -7.84 5.23 31.94
CA SER A 146 -6.84 5.42 33.01
C SER A 146 -7.41 5.19 34.40
#